data_AF-A0A451DAT8-F1
#
_entry.id   AF-A0A451DAT8-F1
#
_cell.length_a   1.000
_cell.length_b   1.000
_cell.length_c   1.000
_cell.angle_alpha   90.00
_cell.angle_beta   90.00
_cell.angle_gamma   90.00
#
_symmetry.space_group_name_H-M   'P 1'
#
loop_
_entity.id
_entity.type
_entity.pdbx_description
1 polymer ?
#
loop_
_entity_poly.entity_id
_entity_poly.type
_entity_poly.pdbx_seq_one_letter_code
_entity_poly.pdbx_strand_id
1 'polypeptide(L)'
;MHIHKIYRIYMNHTEKIKWLCITVIFISIFFNYIFFIHKFSKIIKIIFFIISFVLLCSVFIYTNIGKKIITFIQDIKLEFSKITWPNYIETLKTTGIVILLIILTSIFLWISDGLILRIVSWILTPRL
;
A
#
# COMPACT_ATOMS: atom_id res chain seq x y z
N MET A 1 38.83 -17.16 -6.80
CA MET A 1 37.51 -17.74 -6.44
C MET A 1 37.32 -18.00 -4.93
N HIS A 2 38.36 -18.23 -4.13
CA HIS A 2 38.23 -18.61 -2.71
C HIS A 2 37.86 -17.44 -1.76
N ILE A 3 38.33 -16.22 -2.05
CA ILE A 3 38.15 -15.02 -1.21
C ILE A 3 36.67 -14.61 -1.09
N HIS A 4 35.93 -14.68 -2.20
CA HIS A 4 34.49 -14.39 -2.19
C HIS A 4 33.71 -15.39 -1.31
N LYS A 5 34.15 -16.65 -1.22
CA LYS A 5 33.50 -17.67 -0.39
C LYS A 5 33.67 -17.33 1.10
N ILE A 6 34.86 -16.89 1.49
CA ILE A 6 35.18 -16.46 2.88
C ILE A 6 34.34 -15.23 3.26
N TYR A 7 34.27 -14.22 2.39
CA TYR A 7 33.47 -13.02 2.65
C TYR A 7 31.98 -13.35 2.85
N ARG A 8 31.42 -14.24 2.01
CA ARG A 8 30.03 -14.67 2.12
C ARG A 8 29.74 -15.39 3.45
N ILE A 9 30.69 -16.19 3.92
CA ILE A 9 30.59 -16.90 5.21
C ILE A 9 30.57 -15.89 6.37
N TYR A 10 31.53 -14.96 6.40
CA TYR A 10 31.61 -13.94 7.46
C TYR A 10 30.37 -13.04 7.51
N MET A 11 29.88 -12.59 6.35
CA MET A 11 28.65 -11.80 6.24
C MET A 11 27.42 -12.56 6.77
N ASN A 12 27.36 -13.89 6.57
CA ASN A 12 26.25 -14.70 7.05
C ASN A 12 26.27 -14.87 8.58
N HIS A 13 27.45 -15.04 9.19
CA HIS A 13 27.57 -15.15 10.64
C HIS A 13 27.20 -13.84 11.37
N THR A 14 27.65 -12.70 10.85
CA THR A 14 27.31 -11.39 11.42
C THR A 14 25.80 -11.09 11.34
N GLU A 15 25.14 -11.46 10.25
CA GLU A 15 23.68 -11.31 10.12
C GLU A 15 22.91 -12.26 11.04
N LYS A 16 23.36 -13.51 11.21
CA LYS A 16 22.77 -14.44 12.19
C LYS A 16 22.81 -13.89 13.61
N ILE A 17 23.90 -13.24 14.01
CA ILE A 17 24.03 -12.61 15.33
C ILE A 17 23.01 -11.48 15.49
N LYS A 18 22.88 -10.59 14.50
CA LYS A 18 21.89 -9.49 14.54
C LYS A 18 20.46 -10.01 14.64
N TRP A 19 20.12 -11.05 13.88
CA TRP A 19 18.81 -11.69 13.94
C TRP A 19 18.53 -12.33 15.30
N LEU A 20 19.55 -12.96 15.92
CA LEU A 20 19.44 -13.48 17.27
C LEU A 20 19.21 -12.35 18.30
N CYS A 21 19.89 -11.21 18.18
CA CYS A 21 19.62 -10.05 19.02
C CYS A 21 18.16 -9.56 18.88
N ILE A 22 17.63 -9.51 17.67
CA ILE A 22 16.25 -9.09 17.39
C ILE A 22 15.25 -10.05 18.07
N THR A 23 15.45 -11.37 17.94
CA THR A 23 14.54 -12.35 18.56
C THR A 23 14.58 -12.28 20.08
N VAL A 24 15.76 -12.08 20.68
CA VAL A 24 15.92 -11.88 22.13
C VAL A 24 15.22 -10.61 22.62
N ILE A 25 15.37 -9.48 21.91
CA ILE A 25 14.68 -8.23 22.27
C ILE A 25 13.16 -8.40 22.15
N PHE A 26 12.68 -9.08 21.11
CA PHE A 26 11.26 -9.35 20.93
C PHE A 26 10.67 -10.22 22.06
N ILE A 27 11.40 -11.25 22.46
CA ILE A 27 11.07 -12.08 23.63
C ILE A 27 11.07 -11.26 24.92
N SER A 28 12.02 -10.34 25.08
CA SER A 28 12.07 -9.44 26.23
C SER A 28 10.85 -8.50 26.29
N ILE A 29 10.41 -7.97 25.14
CA ILE A 29 9.19 -7.16 25.02
C ILE A 29 7.95 -7.99 25.42
N PHE A 30 7.84 -9.21 24.89
CA PHE A 30 6.71 -10.09 25.19
C PHE A 30 6.66 -10.48 26.68
N PHE A 31 7.80 -10.80 27.26
CA PHE A 31 7.91 -11.12 28.68
C PHE A 31 7.60 -9.91 29.56
N ASN A 32 8.06 -8.71 29.18
CA ASN A 32 7.71 -7.48 29.87
C ASN A 32 6.19 -7.24 29.85
N TYR A 33 5.54 -7.43 28.69
CA TYR A 33 4.09 -7.32 28.57
C TYR A 33 3.36 -8.26 29.52
N ILE A 34 3.78 -9.54 29.60
CA ILE A 34 3.12 -10.56 30.45
C ILE A 34 3.32 -10.27 31.96
N PHE A 35 4.55 -9.93 32.38
CA PHE A 35 4.90 -9.83 33.81
C PHE A 35 4.47 -8.49 34.42
N PHE A 36 4.53 -7.40 33.65
CA PHE A 36 4.24 -6.05 34.14
C PHE A 36 2.75 -5.70 34.10
N ILE A 37 1.89 -6.58 33.57
CA ILE A 37 0.45 -6.34 33.38
C ILE A 37 -0.27 -6.04 34.70
N HIS A 38 0.13 -6.66 35.82
CA HIS A 38 -0.62 -6.64 37.08
C HIS A 38 -0.13 -5.64 38.15
N LYS A 39 1.11 -5.15 38.07
CA LYS A 39 1.74 -4.42 39.20
C LYS A 39 1.91 -2.90 39.01
N PHE A 40 1.84 -2.37 37.78
CA PHE A 40 2.23 -0.98 37.50
C PHE A 40 1.15 -0.13 36.80
N SER A 41 1.26 1.20 36.97
CA SER A 41 0.38 2.21 36.37
C SER A 41 0.49 2.24 34.84
N LYS A 42 -0.59 2.69 34.16
CA LYS A 42 -0.70 2.66 32.69
C LYS A 42 0.41 3.44 31.96
N ILE A 43 0.86 4.56 32.52
CA ILE A 43 1.89 5.44 31.90
C ILE A 43 3.24 4.73 31.79
N ILE A 44 3.67 4.03 32.84
CA ILE A 44 5.00 3.39 32.90
C ILE A 44 5.12 2.28 31.86
N LYS A 45 4.02 1.55 31.61
CA LYS A 45 3.94 0.50 30.58
C LYS A 45 4.20 1.04 29.17
N ILE A 46 3.60 2.18 28.84
CA ILE A 46 3.74 2.81 27.53
C ILE A 46 5.17 3.27 27.28
N ILE A 47 5.81 3.90 28.27
CA ILE A 47 7.23 4.30 28.17
C ILE A 47 8.14 3.10 27.90
N PHE A 48 7.97 2.00 28.65
CA PHE A 48 8.84 0.84 28.50
C PHE A 48 8.64 0.11 27.16
N PHE A 49 7.41 0.09 26.66
CA PHE A 49 7.12 -0.46 25.35
C PHE A 49 7.77 0.38 24.24
N ILE A 50 7.65 1.70 24.32
CA ILE A 50 8.27 2.64 23.37
C ILE A 50 9.80 2.50 23.36
N ILE A 51 10.45 2.45 24.52
CA ILE A 51 11.91 2.35 24.58
C ILE A 51 12.41 1.04 23.94
N SER A 52 11.72 -0.06 24.22
CA SER A 52 12.08 -1.38 23.70
C SER A 52 11.81 -1.49 22.19
N PHE A 53 10.72 -0.87 21.71
CA PHE A 53 10.40 -0.79 20.29
C PHE A 53 11.43 0.03 19.51
N VAL A 54 11.85 1.18 20.05
CA VAL A 54 12.92 2.01 19.44
C VAL A 54 14.23 1.24 19.34
N LEU A 55 14.62 0.51 20.39
CA LEU A 55 15.80 -0.36 20.36
C LEU A 55 15.70 -1.44 19.27
N LEU A 56 14.55 -2.11 19.16
CA LEU A 56 14.30 -3.12 18.13
C LEU A 56 14.42 -2.54 16.72
N CYS A 57 13.78 -1.40 16.45
CA CYS A 57 13.84 -0.71 15.16
C CYS A 57 15.27 -0.26 14.83
N SER A 58 16.01 0.26 15.80
CA SER A 58 17.40 0.68 15.61
C SER A 58 18.27 -0.49 15.14
N VAL A 59 18.19 -1.65 15.82
CA VAL A 59 18.92 -2.87 15.42
C VAL A 59 18.47 -3.36 14.04
N PHE A 60 17.17 -3.31 13.75
CA PHE A 60 16.61 -3.75 12.47
C PHE A 60 17.15 -2.95 11.28
N ILE A 61 17.29 -1.64 11.40
CA ILE A 61 17.83 -0.76 10.34
C ILE A 61 19.26 -1.15 9.95
N TYR A 62 20.07 -1.62 10.90
CA TYR A 62 21.45 -2.05 10.65
C TYR A 62 21.58 -3.46 10.06
N THR A 63 20.48 -4.22 9.94
CA THR A 63 20.47 -5.51 9.25
C THR A 63 20.64 -5.35 7.74
N ASN A 64 21.13 -6.40 7.07
CA ASN A 64 21.30 -6.38 5.62
C ASN A 64 19.96 -6.22 4.89
N ILE A 65 18.87 -6.74 5.45
CA ILE A 65 17.49 -6.53 4.96
C ILE A 65 17.05 -5.08 5.16
N GLY A 66 17.30 -4.49 6.34
CA GLY A 66 16.99 -3.07 6.59
C GLY A 66 17.67 -2.13 5.59
N LYS A 67 18.97 -2.33 5.33
CA LYS A 67 19.71 -1.55 4.33
C LYS A 67 19.19 -1.74 2.90
N LYS A 68 18.78 -2.96 2.53
CA LYS A 68 18.16 -3.25 1.23
C LYS A 68 16.82 -2.54 1.06
N ILE A 69 16.01 -2.48 2.11
CA ILE A 69 14.72 -1.76 2.07
C ILE A 69 14.95 -0.26 1.88
N ILE A 70 15.92 0.33 2.59
CA ILE A 70 16.24 1.76 2.48
C ILE A 70 16.71 2.12 1.08
N THR A 71 17.60 1.30 0.51
CA THR A 71 18.07 1.49 -0.89
C THR A 71 16.92 1.30 -1.88
N PHE A 72 16.07 0.29 -1.69
CA PHE A 72 14.88 0.09 -2.52
C PHE A 72 13.91 1.28 -2.49
N ILE A 73 13.70 1.91 -1.34
CA ILE A 73 12.86 3.13 -1.23
C ILE A 73 13.48 4.29 -2.01
N GLN A 74 14.81 4.43 -1.97
CA GLN A 74 15.52 5.44 -2.75
C GLN A 74 15.36 5.17 -4.25
N ASP A 75 15.48 3.92 -4.68
CA ASP A 75 15.29 3.49 -6.07
C ASP A 75 13.85 3.75 -6.54
N ILE A 76 12.84 3.40 -5.72
CA ILE A 76 11.43 3.70 -6.02
C ILE A 76 11.23 5.20 -6.23
N LYS A 77 11.81 6.06 -5.38
CA LYS A 77 11.66 7.51 -5.52
C LYS A 77 12.23 8.02 -6.84
N LEU A 78 13.35 7.45 -7.29
CA LEU A 78 13.98 7.77 -8.58
C LEU A 78 13.18 7.24 -9.77
N GLU A 79 12.43 6.16 -9.61
CA GLU A 79 11.50 5.66 -10.64
C GLU A 79 10.19 6.46 -10.66
N PHE A 80 9.68 6.82 -9.49
CA PHE A 80 8.47 7.61 -9.35
C PHE A 80 8.59 9.00 -9.98
N SER A 81 9.79 9.60 -9.94
CA SER A 81 10.05 10.88 -10.61
C SER A 81 10.08 10.76 -12.14
N LYS A 82 10.22 9.56 -12.69
CA LYS A 82 10.08 9.29 -14.14
C LYS A 82 8.62 9.12 -14.55
N ILE A 83 7.70 9.02 -13.61
CA ILE A 83 6.26 8.97 -13.89
C ILE A 83 5.83 10.37 -14.29
N THR A 84 5.77 10.62 -15.59
CA THR A 84 5.13 11.80 -16.15
C THR A 84 3.62 11.61 -16.01
N TRP A 85 3.07 12.04 -14.88
CA TRP A 85 1.63 12.03 -14.68
C TRP A 85 0.94 12.80 -15.81
N PRO A 86 -0.16 12.26 -16.35
CA PRO A 86 -0.86 12.87 -17.46
C PRO A 86 -1.30 14.28 -17.08
N ASN A 87 -1.14 15.23 -18.00
CA ASN A 87 -1.56 16.60 -17.77
C ASN A 87 -3.10 16.63 -17.62
N TYR A 88 -3.61 17.52 -16.76
CA TYR A 88 -5.05 17.71 -16.53
C TYR A 88 -5.82 17.95 -17.84
N ILE A 89 -5.18 18.62 -18.81
CA ILE A 89 -5.76 18.90 -20.13
C ILE A 89 -6.01 17.60 -20.92
N GLU A 90 -5.08 16.64 -20.87
CA GLU A 90 -5.20 15.35 -21.58
C GLU A 90 -6.31 14.49 -20.96
N THR A 91 -6.36 14.47 -19.62
CA THR A 91 -7.40 13.75 -18.86
C THR A 91 -8.79 14.33 -19.11
N LEU A 92 -8.89 15.67 -19.20
CA LEU A 92 -10.14 16.35 -19.51
C LEU A 92 -10.58 16.11 -20.96
N LYS A 93 -9.63 16.00 -21.90
CA LYS A 93 -9.95 15.70 -23.30
C LYS A 93 -10.60 14.32 -23.43
N THR A 94 -10.01 13.29 -22.82
CA THR A 94 -10.55 11.93 -22.91
C THR A 94 -11.88 11.79 -22.18
N THR A 95 -12.02 12.35 -20.98
CA THR A 95 -13.29 12.34 -20.23
C THR A 95 -14.38 13.16 -20.92
N GLY A 96 -14.05 14.32 -21.50
CA GLY A 96 -14.97 15.14 -22.27
C GLY A 96 -15.53 14.43 -23.51
N ILE A 97 -14.68 13.68 -24.23
CA ILE A 97 -15.13 12.83 -25.36
C ILE A 97 -16.11 11.76 -24.88
N VAL A 98 -15.83 11.10 -23.75
CA VAL A 98 -16.72 10.09 -23.17
C VAL A 98 -18.06 10.71 -22.75
N ILE A 99 -18.06 11.88 -22.11
CA ILE A 99 -19.28 12.60 -21.72
C ILE A 99 -20.12 12.93 -22.95
N LEU A 100 -19.50 13.42 -24.02
CA LEU A 100 -20.19 13.72 -25.28
C LEU A 100 -20.84 12.46 -25.88
N LEU A 101 -20.14 11.33 -25.84
CA LEU A 101 -20.67 10.04 -26.29
C LEU A 101 -21.84 9.55 -25.44
N ILE A 102 -21.79 9.75 -24.13
CA ILE A 102 -22.90 9.40 -23.21
C ILE A 102 -24.14 10.26 -23.50
N ILE A 103 -23.97 11.57 -23.71
CA ILE A 103 -25.08 12.47 -24.04
C ILE A 103 -25.72 12.06 -25.37
N LEU A 104 -24.90 11.75 -26.38
CA LEU A 104 -25.39 11.33 -27.69
C LEU A 104 -26.13 9.99 -27.64
N THR A 105 -25.62 9.02 -26.89
CA THR A 105 -26.29 7.72 -26.74
C THR A 105 -27.56 7.84 -25.90
N SER A 106 -27.56 8.68 -24.86
CA SER A 106 -28.74 8.95 -24.04
C SER A 106 -29.87 9.60 -24.85
N ILE A 107 -29.57 10.61 -25.69
CA ILE A 107 -30.60 11.25 -26.53
C ILE A 107 -31.17 10.27 -27.56
N PHE A 108 -30.32 9.42 -28.15
CA PHE A 108 -30.73 8.41 -29.12
C PHE A 108 -31.69 7.39 -28.49
N LEU A 109 -31.34 6.87 -27.32
CA LEU A 109 -32.20 5.93 -26.58
C LEU A 109 -33.53 6.59 -26.21
N TRP A 110 -33.51 7.81 -25.68
CA TRP A 110 -34.74 8.54 -25.31
C TRP A 110 -35.70 8.71 -26.49
N ILE A 111 -35.19 9.03 -27.69
CA ILE A 111 -36.00 9.13 -28.90
C ILE A 111 -36.56 7.76 -29.30
N SER A 112 -35.72 6.72 -29.28
CA SER A 112 -36.14 5.36 -29.61
C SER A 112 -37.26 4.86 -28.68
N ASP A 113 -37.09 5.02 -27.37
CA ASP A 113 -38.08 4.64 -26.38
C ASP A 113 -39.39 5.41 -26.56
N GLY A 114 -39.31 6.72 -26.83
CA GLY A 114 -40.48 7.56 -27.10
C GLY A 114 -41.24 7.14 -28.37
N LEU A 115 -40.53 6.76 -29.43
CA LEU A 115 -41.14 6.25 -30.66
C LEU A 115 -41.84 4.91 -30.44
N ILE A 116 -41.17 3.97 -29.74
CA ILE A 116 -41.75 2.66 -29.43
C ILE A 116 -43.02 2.83 -28.61
N LEU A 117 -43.00 3.66 -27.55
CA LEU A 117 -44.19 3.92 -26.72
C LEU A 117 -45.34 4.55 -27.52
N ARG A 118 -45.04 5.45 -28.46
CA ARG A 118 -46.07 6.04 -29.34
C ARG A 118 -46.68 4.99 -30.26
N ILE A 119 -45.88 4.10 -30.83
CA ILE A 119 -46.37 3.02 -31.70
C ILE A 119 -47.21 2.03 -30.89
N VAL A 120 -46.74 1.64 -29.70
CA VAL A 120 -47.42 0.72 -28.79
C VAL A 120 -48.75 1.31 -28.30
N SER A 121 -48.79 2.59 -27.95
CA SER A 121 -50.06 3.25 -27.61
C SER A 121 -51.00 3.30 -28.82
N TRP A 122 -50.52 3.67 -30.01
CA TRP A 122 -51.33 3.68 -31.23
C TRP A 122 -51.96 2.33 -31.58
N ILE A 123 -51.30 1.20 -31.29
CA ILE A 123 -51.88 -0.14 -31.53
C ILE A 123 -52.84 -0.58 -30.42
N LEU A 124 -52.62 -0.15 -29.18
CA LEU A 124 -53.46 -0.51 -28.03
C LEU A 124 -54.73 0.34 -27.90
N THR A 125 -54.65 1.64 -28.18
CA THR A 125 -55.76 2.59 -28.11
C THR A 125 -56.97 2.24 -28.98
N PRO A 126 -56.87 1.70 -30.22
CA PRO A 126 -58.05 1.39 -31.03
C PRO A 126 -58.94 0.27 -30.48
N ARG A 127 -58.58 -0.38 -29.35
CA ARG A 127 -59.35 -1.45 -28.71
C ARG A 127 -59.92 -1.08 -27.32
N LEU A 128 -59.74 0.16 -26.86
CA LEU A 128 -60.37 0.75 -25.67
C LEU A 128 -61.31 1.88 -26.11
#